data_AF-A0A660VI81-F1
#
_entry.id   AF-A0A660VI81-F1
#
_cell.length_a   1.000
_cell.length_b   1.000
_cell.length_c   1.000
_cell.angle_alpha   90.00
_cell.angle_beta   90.00
_cell.angle_gamma   90.00
#
_symmetry.space_group_name_H-M   'P 1'
#
loop_
_entity.id
_entity.type
_entity.pdbx_description
1 polymer ?
#
loop_
_entity_poly.entity_id
_entity_poly.type
_entity_poly.pdbx_seq_one_letter_code
_entity_poly.pdbx_strand_id
1 'polypeptide(L)'
;MRWVCPYCGREKEVPDSFAGKRVRCSVCGASSFVPTIPADAEPGYTRCPFCGELIVAGARKCKHCREYLDDRLRLRASRSRTPLSLRMARRQPIPTFWWFLPVIFPVWILGLVLGIIAIQQEREHAVAYMLLAIFVLPAVGMLLWMLVIGVCAGIFR
;
A
#
# COMPACT_ATOMS: atom_id res chain seq x y z
N MET A 1 -29.68 21.58 -19.41
CA MET A 1 -30.06 20.19 -19.80
C MET A 1 -30.15 19.23 -18.61
N ARG A 2 -31.01 18.20 -18.70
CA ARG A 2 -31.13 17.11 -17.71
C ARG A 2 -30.04 16.06 -17.93
N TRP A 3 -29.14 15.87 -16.97
CA TRP A 3 -28.13 14.81 -17.00
C TRP A 3 -28.47 13.73 -15.97
N VAL A 4 -28.50 12.48 -16.41
CA VAL A 4 -28.72 11.32 -15.53
C VAL A 4 -27.38 10.63 -15.27
N CYS A 5 -27.00 10.52 -14.00
CA CYS A 5 -25.74 9.87 -13.65
C CYS A 5 -25.78 8.37 -13.99
N PRO A 6 -24.86 7.84 -14.81
CA PRO A 6 -24.86 6.43 -15.22
C PRO A 6 -24.47 5.47 -14.09
N TYR A 7 -24.02 6.00 -12.94
CA TYR A 7 -23.55 5.19 -11.81
C TYR A 7 -24.58 5.06 -10.68
N CYS A 8 -25.31 6.15 -10.37
CA CYS A 8 -26.32 6.16 -9.30
C CYS A 8 -27.75 6.37 -9.81
N GLY A 9 -27.95 6.69 -11.08
CA GLY A 9 -29.26 6.96 -11.67
C GLY A 9 -29.88 8.29 -11.25
N ARG A 10 -29.20 9.11 -10.44
CA ARG A 10 -29.73 10.40 -10.03
C ARG A 10 -29.70 11.39 -11.18
N GLU A 11 -30.83 12.05 -11.35
CA GLU A 11 -31.00 13.16 -12.26
C GLU A 11 -30.47 14.46 -11.66
N LYS A 12 -29.76 15.25 -12.47
CA LYS A 12 -29.29 16.58 -12.09
C LYS A 12 -29.39 17.52 -13.28
N GLU A 13 -29.82 18.74 -13.00
CA GLU A 13 -29.81 19.81 -13.98
C GLU A 13 -28.37 20.34 -14.13
N VAL A 14 -27.87 20.33 -15.36
CA VAL A 14 -26.51 20.74 -15.72
C VAL A 14 -26.60 21.83 -16.79
N PRO A 15 -25.87 22.96 -16.65
CA PRO A 15 -25.86 24.01 -17.66
C PRO A 15 -25.34 23.51 -19.01
N ASP A 16 -25.88 24.04 -20.11
CA ASP A 16 -25.57 23.55 -21.46
C ASP A 16 -24.10 23.75 -21.85
N SER A 17 -23.40 24.67 -21.19
CA SER A 17 -21.95 24.90 -21.30
C SER A 17 -21.08 23.70 -20.86
N PHE A 18 -21.67 22.70 -20.21
CA PHE A 18 -21.01 21.46 -19.81
C PHE A 18 -21.26 20.28 -20.77
N ALA A 19 -21.91 20.51 -21.92
CA ALA A 19 -22.04 19.50 -22.97
C ALA A 19 -20.65 18.99 -23.39
N GLY A 20 -20.46 17.67 -23.45
CA GLY A 20 -19.18 17.04 -23.78
C GLY A 20 -18.09 17.15 -22.70
N LYS A 21 -18.33 17.87 -21.59
CA LYS A 21 -17.39 17.96 -20.46
C LYS A 21 -17.66 16.86 -19.42
N ARG A 22 -16.66 16.56 -18.59
CA ARG A 22 -16.81 15.63 -17.45
C ARG A 22 -17.43 16.35 -16.26
N VAL A 23 -18.56 15.86 -15.79
CA VAL A 23 -19.24 16.35 -14.58
C VAL A 23 -19.14 15.32 -13.46
N ARG A 24 -19.03 15.81 -12.22
CA ARG A 24 -18.97 14.97 -11.01
C ARG A 24 -20.37 14.90 -10.37
N CYS A 25 -20.85 13.69 -10.10
CA CYS A 25 -22.06 13.50 -9.34
C CYS A 25 -21.85 13.92 -7.87
N SER A 26 -22.71 14.77 -7.33
CA SER A 26 -22.64 15.20 -5.92
C SER A 26 -23.03 14.11 -4.91
N VAL A 27 -23.55 12.97 -5.37
CA VAL A 27 -24.14 11.94 -4.50
C VAL A 27 -23.29 10.68 -4.49
N CYS A 28 -22.82 10.20 -5.64
CA CYS A 28 -21.93 9.05 -5.71
C CYS A 28 -20.46 9.42 -5.93
N GLY A 29 -20.14 10.71 -6.13
CA GLY A 29 -18.77 11.17 -6.41
C GLY A 29 -18.21 10.77 -7.78
N ALA A 30 -18.92 9.91 -8.54
CA ALA A 30 -18.46 9.44 -9.84
C ALA A 30 -18.48 10.55 -10.89
N SER A 31 -17.49 10.56 -11.79
CA SER A 31 -17.45 11.46 -12.94
C SER A 31 -17.87 10.75 -14.23
N SER A 32 -18.79 11.35 -14.99
CA SER A 32 -19.10 10.90 -16.34
C SER A 32 -19.21 12.09 -17.30
N PHE A 33 -19.17 11.80 -18.59
CA PHE A 33 -19.38 12.80 -19.63
C PHE A 33 -20.86 13.14 -19.74
N VAL A 34 -21.15 14.38 -20.12
CA VAL A 34 -22.49 14.77 -20.54
C VAL A 34 -22.63 14.43 -22.02
N PRO A 35 -23.53 13.50 -22.41
CA PRO A 35 -23.71 13.11 -23.80
C PRO A 35 -24.18 14.30 -24.64
N THR A 36 -23.61 14.45 -25.83
CA THR A 36 -24.00 15.45 -26.86
C THR A 36 -24.99 14.87 -27.88
N ILE A 37 -25.53 13.67 -27.61
CA ILE A 37 -26.45 12.97 -28.52
C ILE A 37 -27.82 13.65 -28.41
N PRO A 38 -28.51 13.97 -29.53
CA PRO A 38 -29.89 14.44 -29.50
C PRO A 38 -30.76 13.45 -28.72
N ALA A 39 -31.72 13.97 -27.95
CA ALA A 39 -32.50 13.23 -26.95
C ALA A 39 -33.46 12.17 -27.56
N ASP A 40 -33.43 12.01 -28.87
CA ASP A 40 -34.40 11.35 -29.74
C ASP A 40 -33.85 10.09 -30.43
N ALA A 41 -32.61 9.68 -30.09
CA ALA A 41 -32.09 8.36 -30.47
C ALA A 41 -32.64 7.26 -29.54
N GLU A 42 -33.52 6.40 -30.06
CA GLU A 42 -34.07 5.22 -29.37
C GLU A 42 -32.94 4.37 -28.75
N PRO A 43 -32.89 4.21 -27.41
CA PRO A 43 -31.85 3.41 -26.78
C PRO A 43 -32.11 1.92 -27.06
N GLY A 44 -31.20 1.27 -27.79
CA GLY A 44 -31.23 -0.19 -27.94
C GLY A 44 -31.14 -0.90 -26.59
N TYR A 45 -31.67 -2.12 -26.49
CA TYR A 45 -31.60 -2.96 -25.29
C TYR A 45 -30.78 -4.22 -25.56
N THR A 46 -30.01 -4.65 -24.56
CA THR A 46 -29.20 -5.88 -24.59
C THR A 46 -29.39 -6.66 -23.29
N ARG A 47 -29.11 -7.97 -23.27
CA ARG A 47 -29.17 -8.77 -22.04
C ARG A 47 -27.86 -8.68 -21.27
N CYS A 48 -27.95 -8.53 -19.95
CA CYS A 48 -26.79 -8.54 -19.07
C CYS A 48 -26.12 -9.93 -19.05
N PRO A 49 -24.79 -10.05 -19.26
CA PRO A 49 -24.10 -11.33 -19.25
C PRO A 49 -23.99 -11.96 -17.85
N PHE A 50 -24.28 -11.21 -16.79
CA PHE A 50 -24.18 -11.70 -15.40
C PHE A 50 -25.52 -12.12 -14.80
N CYS A 51 -26.61 -11.39 -15.07
CA CYS A 51 -27.94 -11.70 -14.51
C CYS A 51 -29.01 -12.01 -15.56
N GLY A 52 -28.73 -11.88 -16.86
CA GLY A 52 -29.68 -12.18 -17.93
C GLY A 52 -30.79 -11.15 -18.16
N GLU A 53 -30.93 -10.16 -17.28
CA GLU A 53 -31.96 -9.11 -17.39
C GLU A 53 -31.67 -8.08 -18.49
N LEU A 54 -32.72 -7.44 -19.00
CA LEU A 54 -32.63 -6.42 -20.04
C LEU A 54 -32.05 -5.11 -19.49
N ILE A 55 -31.01 -4.62 -20.16
CA ILE A 55 -30.29 -3.38 -19.86
C ILE A 55 -30.15 -2.51 -21.10
N VAL A 56 -29.94 -1.21 -20.90
CA VAL A 56 -29.69 -0.26 -22.00
C VAL A 56 -28.36 -0.61 -22.68
N ALA A 57 -28.35 -0.63 -24.01
CA ALA A 57 -27.16 -0.86 -24.81
C ALA A 57 -26.08 0.18 -24.47
N GLY A 58 -24.87 -0.28 -24.13
CA GLY A 58 -23.77 0.58 -23.68
C GLY A 58 -23.81 0.96 -22.19
N ALA A 59 -24.69 0.34 -21.38
CA ALA A 59 -24.69 0.54 -19.95
C ALA A 59 -23.38 0.04 -19.30
N ARG A 60 -22.65 0.94 -18.64
CA ARG A 60 -21.38 0.63 -17.97
C ARG A 60 -21.53 -0.18 -16.68
N LYS A 61 -22.71 -0.14 -16.08
CA LYS A 61 -23.07 -0.85 -14.85
C LYS A 61 -24.51 -1.33 -14.95
N CYS A 62 -24.75 -2.59 -14.58
CA CYS A 62 -26.10 -3.14 -14.61
C CYS A 62 -26.98 -2.49 -13.52
N LYS A 63 -28.22 -2.11 -13.87
CA LYS A 63 -29.21 -1.58 -12.91
C LYS A 63 -29.66 -2.64 -11.90
N HIS A 64 -29.68 -3.90 -12.33
CA HIS A 64 -30.28 -5.01 -11.60
C HIS A 64 -29.26 -5.71 -10.70
N CYS A 65 -28.20 -6.30 -11.27
CA CYS A 65 -27.16 -6.99 -10.48
C CYS A 65 -26.04 -6.08 -9.96
N ARG A 66 -25.97 -4.82 -10.40
CA ARG A 66 -24.96 -3.82 -9.99
C ARG A 66 -23.51 -4.18 -10.33
N GLU A 67 -23.29 -5.22 -11.13
CA GLU A 67 -21.96 -5.57 -11.65
C GLU A 67 -21.53 -4.60 -12.77
N TYR A 68 -20.24 -4.32 -12.86
CA TYR A 68 -19.67 -3.47 -13.92
C TYR A 68 -19.48 -4.29 -15.20
N LEU A 69 -20.07 -3.83 -16.32
CA LEU A 69 -19.91 -4.48 -17.63
C LEU A 69 -18.62 -4.04 -18.34
N ASP A 70 -18.10 -2.85 -18.02
CA ASP A 70 -16.79 -2.39 -18.51
C ASP A 70 -15.63 -3.00 -17.69
N ASP A 71 -14.75 -3.77 -18.34
CA ASP A 71 -13.58 -4.37 -17.69
C ASP A 71 -12.65 -3.35 -17.03
N ARG A 72 -12.45 -2.19 -17.67
CA ARG A 72 -11.63 -1.11 -17.10
C ARG A 72 -12.22 -0.56 -15.80
N LEU A 73 -13.55 -0.51 -15.69
CA LEU A 73 -14.21 -0.05 -14.46
C LEU A 73 -14.19 -1.14 -13.39
N ARG A 74 -14.34 -2.40 -13.77
CA ARG A 74 -14.18 -3.56 -12.88
C ARG A 74 -12.79 -3.59 -12.23
N LEU A 75 -11.72 -3.42 -13.02
CA LEU A 75 -10.33 -3.37 -12.51
C LEU A 75 -10.08 -2.20 -11.55
N ARG A 76 -10.67 -1.03 -11.82
CA ARG A 76 -10.56 0.13 -10.90
C ARG A 76 -11.33 -0.11 -9.60
N ALA A 77 -12.53 -0.69 -9.70
CA ALA A 77 -13.34 -1.04 -8.54
C ALA A 77 -12.65 -2.10 -7.67
N SER A 78 -12.07 -3.15 -8.25
CA SER A 78 -11.33 -4.18 -7.51
C SER A 78 -10.08 -3.62 -6.83
N ARG A 79 -9.33 -2.72 -7.50
CA ARG A 79 -8.18 -2.01 -6.92
C ARG A 79 -8.56 -1.10 -5.75
N SER A 80 -9.75 -0.50 -5.80
CA SER A 80 -10.26 0.34 -4.69
C SER A 80 -10.79 -0.47 -3.51
N ARG A 81 -11.25 -1.72 -3.77
CA ARG A 81 -11.70 -2.67 -2.74
C ARG A 81 -10.55 -3.41 -2.09
N THR A 82 -9.32 -3.31 -2.63
CA THR A 82 -8.15 -3.80 -1.92
C THR A 82 -8.04 -2.98 -0.64
N PRO A 83 -8.19 -3.59 0.55
CA PRO A 83 -8.20 -2.84 1.79
C PRO A 83 -6.88 -2.06 1.86
N LEU A 84 -6.98 -0.77 2.15
CA LEU A 84 -5.83 0.11 2.35
C LEU A 84 -4.80 -0.50 3.33
N SER A 85 -5.23 -1.43 4.20
CA SER A 85 -4.35 -2.21 5.08
C SER A 85 -3.32 -3.06 4.33
N LEU A 86 -3.65 -3.70 3.20
CA LEU A 86 -2.68 -4.50 2.44
C LEU A 86 -1.71 -3.67 1.61
N ARG A 87 -2.09 -2.42 1.29
CA ARG A 87 -1.18 -1.47 0.62
C ARG A 87 -0.23 -0.80 1.62
N MET A 88 -0.67 -0.62 2.86
CA MET A 88 0.14 -0.08 3.95
C MET A 88 1.08 -1.13 4.56
N ALA A 89 0.70 -2.42 4.52
CA ALA A 89 1.55 -3.53 4.99
C ALA A 89 2.83 -3.75 4.15
N ARG A 90 2.94 -3.14 2.96
CA ARG A 90 4.12 -3.24 2.08
C ARG A 90 5.12 -2.10 2.25
N ARG A 91 5.07 -1.37 3.37
CA ARG A 91 5.96 -0.24 3.66
C ARG A 91 6.51 -0.26 5.09
N GLN A 92 6.69 -1.45 5.66
CA GLN A 92 7.38 -1.62 6.93
C GLN A 92 8.88 -1.87 6.65
N PRO A 93 9.81 -1.01 7.12
CA PRO A 93 11.23 -1.32 7.11
C PRO A 93 11.51 -2.29 8.26
N ILE A 94 11.18 -3.57 8.06
CA ILE A 94 11.60 -4.67 8.94
C ILE A 94 12.97 -5.31 8.53
N PRO A 95 13.72 -4.93 7.46
CA PRO A 95 14.94 -5.68 7.14
C PRO A 95 16.18 -5.21 7.91
N THR A 96 16.18 -4.06 8.58
CA THR A 96 17.37 -3.62 9.31
C THR A 96 17.64 -4.48 10.54
N PHE A 97 16.63 -4.83 11.34
CA PHE A 97 16.84 -5.63 12.56
C PHE A 97 17.21 -7.09 12.27
N TRP A 98 16.69 -7.66 11.17
CA TRP A 98 17.00 -9.04 10.76
C TRP A 98 18.44 -9.22 10.25
N TRP A 99 19.08 -8.15 9.74
CA TRP A 99 20.49 -8.19 9.35
C TRP A 99 21.44 -8.25 10.56
N PHE A 100 21.03 -7.75 11.72
CA PHE A 100 21.86 -7.74 12.92
C PHE A 100 21.84 -9.06 13.70
N LEU A 101 20.79 -9.86 13.55
CA LEU A 101 20.66 -11.15 14.23
C LEU A 101 21.83 -12.11 13.98
N PRO A 102 22.30 -12.36 12.74
CA PRO A 102 23.40 -13.28 12.48
C PRO A 102 24.77 -12.77 12.95
N VAL A 103 24.92 -11.49 13.30
CA VAL A 103 26.19 -10.90 13.78
C VAL A 103 26.19 -10.75 15.30
N ILE A 104 25.06 -10.33 15.89
CA ILE A 104 24.94 -10.16 17.34
C ILE A 104 24.93 -11.52 18.05
N PHE A 105 24.22 -12.51 17.51
CA PHE A 105 24.09 -13.82 18.14
C PHE A 105 25.43 -14.57 18.33
N PRO A 106 26.34 -14.66 17.33
CA PRO A 106 27.63 -15.31 17.53
C PRO A 106 28.58 -14.52 18.44
N VAL A 107 28.54 -13.18 18.44
CA VAL A 107 29.36 -12.36 19.35
C VAL A 107 28.92 -12.56 20.81
N TRP A 108 27.62 -12.64 21.07
CA TRP A 108 27.09 -12.93 22.39
C TRP A 108 27.40 -14.36 22.86
N ILE A 109 27.30 -15.35 21.97
CA ILE A 109 27.67 -16.73 22.29
C ILE A 109 29.17 -16.85 22.58
N LEU A 110 30.04 -16.21 21.80
CA LEU A 110 31.49 -16.26 22.00
C LEU A 110 31.89 -15.57 23.31
N GLY A 111 31.25 -14.45 23.66
CA GLY A 111 31.42 -13.78 24.95
C GLY A 111 31.00 -14.64 26.13
N LEU A 112 29.88 -15.36 26.01
CA LEU A 112 29.38 -16.28 27.05
C LEU A 112 30.36 -17.45 27.25
N VAL A 113 30.83 -18.05 26.15
CA VAL A 113 31.80 -19.17 26.19
C VAL A 113 33.12 -18.73 26.81
N LEU A 114 33.69 -17.59 26.38
CA LEU A 114 34.92 -17.05 26.99
C LEU A 114 34.72 -16.71 28.47
N GLY A 115 33.53 -16.23 28.85
CA GLY A 115 33.18 -15.98 30.24
C GLY A 115 33.13 -17.24 31.10
N ILE A 116 32.56 -18.33 30.60
CA ILE A 116 32.56 -19.62 31.29
C ILE A 116 33.99 -20.15 31.44
N ILE A 117 34.82 -20.02 30.40
CA ILE A 117 36.24 -20.45 30.43
C ILE A 117 37.03 -19.60 31.45
N ALA A 118 36.78 -18.29 31.53
CA ALA A 118 37.43 -17.40 32.48
C ALA A 118 37.07 -17.69 33.94
N ILE A 119 35.86 -18.19 34.22
CA ILE A 119 35.45 -18.60 35.57
C ILE A 119 36.23 -19.83 36.06
N GLN A 120 36.73 -20.67 35.15
CA GLN A 120 37.48 -21.88 35.49
C GLN A 120 38.98 -21.63 35.70
N GLN A 121 39.49 -20.42 35.45
CA GLN A 121 40.92 -20.14 35.49
C GLN A 121 41.23 -19.10 36.58
N GLU A 122 41.73 -19.58 37.73
CA GLU A 122 42.39 -18.72 38.72
C GLU A 122 43.58 -18.02 38.06
N ARG A 123 43.39 -16.78 37.61
CA ARG A 123 44.50 -15.83 37.45
C ARG A 123 44.01 -14.40 37.27
N GLU A 124 44.66 -13.51 38.00
CA GLU A 124 44.27 -12.14 38.40
C GLU A 124 43.98 -11.12 37.29
N HIS A 125 44.10 -11.52 36.02
CA HIS A 125 43.84 -10.67 34.86
C HIS A 125 42.53 -11.01 34.14
N ALA A 126 41.89 -12.13 34.48
CA ALA A 126 40.66 -12.60 33.83
C ALA A 126 39.51 -11.58 33.95
N VAL A 127 39.37 -10.92 35.11
CA VAL A 127 38.29 -9.95 35.37
C VAL A 127 38.45 -8.69 34.50
N ALA A 128 39.67 -8.20 34.30
CA ALA A 128 39.93 -7.01 33.50
C ALA A 128 39.60 -7.25 32.01
N TYR A 129 40.02 -8.40 31.45
CA TYR A 129 39.69 -8.76 30.07
C TYR A 129 38.20 -9.06 29.87
N MET A 130 37.54 -9.65 30.87
CA MET A 130 36.08 -9.86 30.88
C MET A 130 35.31 -8.54 30.80
N LEU A 131 35.66 -7.56 31.63
CA LEU A 131 35.00 -6.25 31.61
C LEU A 131 35.26 -5.50 30.29
N LEU A 132 36.48 -5.60 29.75
CA LEU A 132 36.82 -4.99 28.47
C LEU A 132 36.02 -5.64 27.32
N ALA A 133 35.87 -6.97 27.32
CA ALA A 133 35.11 -7.67 26.29
C ALA A 133 33.61 -7.39 26.36
N ILE A 134 33.02 -7.32 27.56
CA ILE A 134 31.58 -7.15 27.74
C ILE A 134 31.13 -5.69 27.52
N PHE A 135 31.94 -4.72 27.90
CA PHE A 135 31.53 -3.31 27.85
C PHE A 135 32.19 -2.54 26.72
N VAL A 136 33.50 -2.74 26.48
CA VAL A 136 34.27 -1.88 25.57
C VAL A 136 34.11 -2.33 24.12
N LEU A 137 34.20 -3.64 23.84
CA LEU A 137 34.01 -4.15 22.46
C LEU A 137 32.64 -3.84 21.86
N PRO A 138 31.50 -4.06 22.53
CA PRO A 138 30.20 -3.71 21.96
C PRO A 138 29.96 -2.19 21.89
N ALA A 139 30.48 -1.40 22.84
CA ALA A 139 30.39 0.06 22.76
C ALA A 139 31.16 0.61 21.55
N VAL A 140 32.37 0.12 21.30
CA VAL A 140 33.18 0.47 20.12
C VAL A 140 32.49 0.01 18.84
N GLY A 141 31.95 -1.21 18.81
CA GLY A 141 31.18 -1.73 17.68
C GLY A 141 29.94 -0.89 17.36
N MET A 142 29.18 -0.48 18.38
CA MET A 142 28.01 0.38 18.25
C MET A 142 28.40 1.78 17.75
N LEU A 143 29.50 2.36 18.25
CA LEU A 143 29.99 3.67 17.82
C LEU A 143 30.44 3.66 16.34
N LEU A 144 31.19 2.63 15.93
CA LEU A 144 31.60 2.45 14.53
C LEU A 144 30.38 2.26 13.62
N TRP A 145 29.38 1.50 14.06
CA TRP A 145 28.15 1.30 13.31
C TRP A 145 27.34 2.59 13.14
N MET A 146 27.24 3.40 14.19
CA MET A 146 26.62 4.74 14.11
C MET A 146 27.37 5.67 13.15
N LEU A 147 28.70 5.61 13.11
CA LEU A 147 29.50 6.37 12.14
C LEU A 147 29.23 5.91 10.70
N VAL A 148 29.16 4.61 10.44
CA VAL A 148 28.84 4.06 9.11
C VAL A 148 27.46 4.51 8.67
N ILE A 149 26.44 4.43 9.54
CA ILE A 149 25.09 4.93 9.23
C ILE A 149 25.10 6.43 8.97
N GLY A 150 25.80 7.21 9.81
CA GLY A 150 25.90 8.65 9.65
C GLY A 150 26.50 9.04 8.31
N VAL A 151 27.58 8.38 7.90
CA VAL A 151 28.22 8.58 6.60
C VAL A 151 27.30 8.18 5.45
N CYS A 152 26.64 7.01 5.53
CA CYS A 152 25.67 6.60 4.51
C CYS A 152 24.47 7.56 4.42
N ALA A 153 23.93 8.03 5.54
CA ALA A 153 22.83 8.98 5.54
C ALA A 153 23.22 10.37 5.00
N GLY A 154 24.47 10.78 5.22
CA GLY A 154 25.04 12.03 4.68
C GLY A 154 25.34 11.97 3.18
N ILE A 155 25.77 10.82 2.65
CA ILE A 155 26.05 10.63 1.21
C ILE A 155 24.75 10.63 0.37
N PHE A 156 23.62 10.23 0.95
CA PHE A 156 22.34 10.11 0.25
C PHE A 156 21.43 11.36 0.35
N ARG A 157 21.95 12.48 0.85
CA ARG A 157 21.25 13.77 0.94
C ARG A 157 21.82 14.78 -0.04
#